data_AF-A0A742E9M4-F1
#
_entry.id   AF-A0A742E9M4-F1
#
_cell.length_a   1.000
_cell.length_b   1.000
_cell.length_c   1.000
_cell.angle_alpha   90.00
_cell.angle_beta   90.00
_cell.angle_gamma   90.00
#
_symmetry.space_group_name_H-M   'P 1'
#
loop_
_entity.id
_entity.type
_entity.pdbx_description
1 polymer ?
#
loop_
_entity_poly.entity_id
_entity_poly.type
_entity_poly.pdbx_seq_one_letter_code
_entity_poly.pdbx_strand_id
1 'polypeptide(L)' 'MSNELFKAFRASELHDKNINFLIGSGASASFIPTLKINDDFTYEDILTDSDYSEIKDFIYYQYYKNILRK' A
#
# COMPACT_ATOMS: atom_id res chain seq x y z
N MET A 1 13.14 -17.28 21.46
CA MET A 1 13.91 -17.48 20.22
C MET A 1 13.97 -16.16 19.49
N SER A 2 15.12 -15.48 19.52
CA SER A 2 15.34 -14.26 18.74
C SER A 2 15.27 -14.61 17.26
N ASN A 3 14.34 -14.00 16.52
CA ASN A 3 14.22 -14.15 15.09
C ASN A 3 15.52 -13.68 14.41
N GLU A 4 16.40 -14.62 14.06
CA GLU A 4 17.61 -14.42 13.24
C GLU A 4 17.29 -13.82 11.85
N LEU A 5 16.00 -13.72 11.47
CA LEU A 5 15.55 -13.16 10.20
C LEU A 5 15.86 -11.67 10.02
N PHE A 6 16.16 -10.93 11.09
CA PHE A 6 16.44 -9.49 11.06
C PHE A 6 17.84 -9.11 11.56
N LYS A 7 18.87 -9.93 11.28
CA LYS A 7 20.23 -9.38 11.21
C LYS A 7 20.32 -8.49 9.96
N ALA A 8 19.70 -7.31 10.05
CA ALA A 8 19.87 -6.25 9.07
C ALA A 8 21.35 -5.91 9.08
N PHE A 9 22.06 -6.29 8.01
CA PHE A 9 23.44 -5.91 7.77
C PHE A 9 23.56 -4.39 7.91
N ARG A 10 24.65 -3.91 8.49
CA ARG A 10 24.83 -2.45 8.56
C ARG A 10 25.01 -1.94 7.14
N ALA A 11 24.38 -0.82 6.80
CA ALA A 11 24.51 -0.23 5.45
C ALA A 11 25.99 0.00 5.05
N SER A 12 26.85 0.25 6.03
CA SER A 12 28.30 0.38 5.87
C SER A 12 29.03 -0.91 5.46
N GLU A 13 28.38 -2.07 5.55
CA GLU A 13 28.95 -3.39 5.23
C GLU A 13 28.55 -3.86 3.81
N LEU A 14 27.72 -3.08 3.11
CA LEU A 14 27.28 -3.31 1.74
C LEU A 14 28.26 -2.67 0.75
N HIS A 15 29.32 -3.41 0.40
CA HIS A 15 30.24 -3.04 -0.69
C HIS A 15 29.96 -3.90 -1.93
N ASP A 16 29.94 -3.27 -3.11
CA ASP A 16 29.80 -3.92 -4.43
C ASP A 16 28.58 -4.84 -4.60
N LYS A 17 27.49 -4.57 -3.86
CA LYS A 17 26.21 -5.29 -3.98
C LYS A 17 25.14 -4.35 -4.52
N ASN A 18 24.26 -4.90 -5.36
CA ASN A 18 23.09 -4.17 -5.85
C ASN A 18 21.95 -4.28 -4.83
N ILE A 19 21.44 -3.13 -4.36
CA ILE A 19 20.29 -3.05 -3.47
C ILE A 19 19.08 -2.62 -4.28
N ASN A 20 18.05 -3.47 -4.30
CA ASN A 20 16.78 -3.17 -4.93
C ASN A 20 15.72 -2.91 -3.85
N PHE A 21 15.00 -1.80 -3.98
CA PHE A 21 13.88 -1.47 -3.11
C PHE A 21 12.56 -1.76 -3.84
N LEU A 22 11.68 -2.49 -3.18
CA LEU A 22 10.27 -2.58 -3.58
C LEU A 22 9.46 -1.69 -2.64
N ILE A 23 8.86 -0.65 -3.19
CA ILE A 23 8.08 0.33 -2.43
C ILE A 23 6.61 0.14 -2.78
N GLY A 24 5.79 -0.14 -1.77
CA GLY A 24 4.33 -0.21 -1.90
C GLY A 24 3.63 1.00 -1.28
N SER A 25 2.30 1.04 -1.38
CA SER A 25 1.47 2.12 -0.83
C SER A 25 1.63 2.33 0.68
N GLY A 26 2.09 1.30 1.41
CA GLY A 26 2.41 1.39 2.84
C GLY A 26 3.47 2.44 3.17
N ALA A 27 4.40 2.70 2.24
CA ALA A 27 5.45 3.71 2.45
C ALA A 27 4.90 5.15 2.51
N SER A 28 3.72 5.39 1.93
CA SER A 28 3.06 6.71 1.92
C SER A 28 1.78 6.77 2.77
N ALA A 29 1.45 5.71 3.52
CA ALA A 29 0.15 5.57 4.19
C ALA A 29 -0.22 6.73 5.15
N SER A 30 0.78 7.40 5.72
CA SER A 30 0.58 8.58 6.56
C SER A 30 -0.03 9.75 5.78
N PHE A 31 0.37 9.94 4.52
CA PHE A 31 -0.03 11.07 3.67
C PHE A 31 -1.13 10.70 2.67
N ILE A 32 -1.03 9.53 2.04
CA ILE A 32 -1.98 9.05 1.04
C ILE A 32 -2.57 7.72 1.54
N PRO A 33 -3.90 7.61 1.68
CA PRO A 33 -4.54 6.34 2.03
C PRO A 33 -4.20 5.24 1.03
N THR A 34 -3.88 4.06 1.55
CA THR A 34 -3.64 2.87 0.74
C THR A 34 -4.93 2.39 0.07
N LEU A 35 -4.83 1.43 -0.86
CA LEU A 35 -6.00 0.79 -1.46
C LEU A 35 -6.74 -0.16 -0.48
N LYS A 36 -6.19 -0.46 0.70
CA LYS A 36 -6.88 -1.25 1.73
C LYS A 36 -8.05 -0.46 2.33
N ILE A 37 -9.23 -1.08 2.37
CA ILE A 37 -10.43 -0.53 3.04
C ILE A 37 -10.55 -1.15 4.43
N ASN A 38 -10.49 -2.48 4.52
CA ASN A 38 -10.47 -3.25 5.76
C ASN A 38 -9.64 -4.53 5.56
N ASP A 39 -9.69 -5.48 6.50
CA ASP A 39 -8.91 -6.72 6.42
C ASP A 39 -9.37 -7.68 5.31
N ASP A 40 -10.62 -7.55 4.88
CA ASP A 40 -11.25 -8.45 3.90
C ASP A 40 -11.32 -7.85 2.49
N PHE A 41 -11.26 -6.51 2.37
CA PHE A 41 -11.51 -5.80 1.11
C PHE A 41 -10.53 -4.65 0.85
N THR A 42 -10.23 -4.48 -0.43
CA THR A 42 -9.52 -3.36 -1.02
C THR A 42 -10.40 -2.62 -2.03
N TYR A 43 -10.02 -1.40 -2.39
CA TYR A 43 -10.64 -0.66 -3.48
C TYR A 43 -10.54 -1.43 -4.81
N GLU A 44 -9.47 -2.21 -5.03
CA GLU A 44 -9.30 -2.98 -6.27
C GLU A 44 -10.33 -4.11 -6.37
N ASP A 45 -10.62 -4.81 -5.28
CA ASP A 45 -11.65 -5.85 -5.23
C ASP A 45 -13.00 -5.29 -5.67
N ILE A 46 -13.40 -4.15 -5.12
CA ILE A 46 -14.69 -3.50 -5.45
C ILE A 46 -14.69 -2.95 -6.88
N LEU A 47 -13.59 -2.37 -7.34
CA LEU A 47 -13.52 -1.73 -8.67
C LEU A 47 -13.41 -2.74 -9.82
N THR A 48 -12.98 -3.97 -9.54
CA THR A 48 -12.85 -5.04 -10.53
C THR A 48 -14.09 -5.94 -10.58
N ASP A 49 -14.91 -5.93 -9.54
CA ASP A 49 -16.18 -6.66 -9.50
C ASP A 49 -17.26 -5.96 -10.37
N SER A 50 -17.90 -6.75 -11.24
CA SER A 50 -18.94 -6.30 -12.16
C SER A 50 -20.20 -5.82 -11.45
N ASP A 51 -20.48 -6.35 -10.25
CA ASP A 51 -21.68 -6.06 -9.48
C ASP A 51 -21.69 -4.61 -8.98
N TYR A 52 -20.51 -3.98 -8.90
CA TYR A 52 -20.35 -2.57 -8.49
C TYR A 52 -20.10 -1.61 -9.65
N SER A 53 -20.27 -2.06 -10.91
CA SER A 53 -19.96 -1.25 -12.09
C SER A 53 -20.72 0.09 -12.15
N GLU A 54 -21.97 0.14 -11.69
CA GLU A 54 -22.79 1.35 -11.69
C GLU A 54 -22.36 2.41 -10.66
N ILE A 55 -21.59 2.02 -9.64
CA ILE A 55 -21.18 2.91 -8.54
C ILE A 55 -19.70 3.28 -8.56
N LYS A 56 -18.96 2.92 -9.61
CA LYS A 56 -17.51 3.17 -9.72
C LYS A 56 -17.13 4.63 -9.51
N ASP A 57 -17.86 5.55 -10.12
CA ASP A 57 -17.59 7.00 -10.00
C ASP A 57 -17.77 7.49 -8.56
N PHE A 58 -18.74 6.94 -7.83
CA PHE A 58 -18.94 7.25 -6.41
C PHE A 58 -17.76 6.74 -5.57
N ILE A 59 -17.26 5.53 -5.85
CA ILE A 59 -16.10 4.95 -5.17
C ILE A 59 -14.85 5.82 -5.39
N TYR A 60 -14.58 6.20 -6.64
CA TYR A 60 -13.46 7.09 -6.97
C TYR A 60 -13.58 8.45 -6.28
N TYR A 61 -14.78 9.03 -6.28
CA TYR A 61 -15.04 10.29 -5.60
C TYR A 61 -14.74 10.19 -4.09
N GLN A 62 -15.21 9.13 -3.42
CA GLN A 62 -14.93 8.93 -1.99
C GLN A 62 -13.44 8.75 -1.71
N TYR A 63 -12.74 7.96 -2.53
CA TYR A 63 -11.30 7.79 -2.39
C TYR A 63 -10.56 9.13 -2.52
N TYR A 64 -10.89 9.92 -3.54
CA TYR A 64 -10.29 11.25 -3.74
C TYR A 64 -10.59 12.21 -2.58
N LYS A 65 -11.82 12.19 -2.07
CA LYS A 65 -12.20 13.00 -0.90
C LYS A 65 -11.41 12.63 0.35
N ASN A 66 -11.11 11.34 0.53
CA ASN A 66 -10.29 10.86 1.64
C ASN A 66 -8.83 11.30 1.54
N ILE A 67 -8.29 11.43 0.32
CA ILE A 67 -6.96 12.03 0.10
C ILE A 67 -6.97 13.50 0.50
N LEU A 68 -7.97 14.27 0.05
CA LEU A 68 -8.03 15.72 0.30
C LEU A 68 -8.34 16.11 1.75
N ARG A 69 -8.94 15.22 2.54
CA ARG A 69 -9.30 15.49 3.95
C ARG A 69 -8.13 15.39 4.92
N LYS A 70 -6.98 14.84 4.49
CA LYS A 70 -5.76 14.76 5.30
C LYS A 70 -4.91 16.01 5.12
#